data_AF-A0AAN9K711-F1
#
_entry.id   AF-A0AAN9K711-F1
#
_cell.length_a   1.000
_cell.length_b   1.000
_cell.length_c   1.000
_cell.angle_alpha   90.00
_cell.angle_beta   90.00
_cell.angle_gamma   90.00
#
_symmetry.space_group_name_H-M   'P 1'
#
loop_
_entity.id
_entity.type
_entity.pdbx_description
1 polymer ?
#
loop_
_entity_poly.entity_id
_entity_poly.type
_entity_poly.pdbx_seq_one_letter_code
_entity_poly.pdbx_strand_id
1 'polypeptide(L)'
;MTSWNSVPLHVSYEVLGWFAFSCWSISFWPQVILNFRRKSVVGLNFDFVVLNLTKHTCYLIYNASLYFSSIIQKQYRDKYGQKEMIPVAANDVAFSVHAVLLTAISLFQIAIYDRGSQKISKIACGILLVAWGTAAVCFFVTLHNHHWLWLLSIFTGIQVCMTVIKYIPQAVMNYIRKSTDGWSIVNILLDFSGGVANYAQMAMQSFDQGSWVNFYGNIGKLLLSLVSVFFDILFMCQHYVLYPANKRKSEASPEPDNAKSFERPCSVNV
;
A
#
# COMPACT_ATOMS: atom_id res chain seq x y z
N MET A 1 4.15 -26.29 -21.56
CA MET A 1 4.23 -25.34 -20.42
C MET A 1 5.49 -24.55 -20.65
N THR A 2 5.42 -23.23 -20.78
CA THR A 2 6.66 -22.44 -20.78
C THR A 2 7.29 -22.57 -19.40
N SER A 3 8.52 -23.03 -19.39
CA SER A 3 9.30 -23.27 -18.19
C SER A 3 10.43 -22.25 -18.14
N TRP A 4 10.96 -22.02 -16.95
CA TRP A 4 12.11 -21.16 -16.73
C TRP A 4 13.30 -21.64 -17.56
N ASN A 5 13.95 -20.71 -18.26
CA ASN A 5 15.15 -21.01 -19.05
C ASN A 5 16.40 -21.05 -18.16
N SER A 6 16.40 -20.28 -17.06
CA SER A 6 17.52 -20.11 -16.14
C SER A 6 17.12 -20.39 -14.69
N VAL A 7 17.74 -21.42 -14.10
CA VAL A 7 17.53 -21.77 -12.68
C VAL A 7 17.90 -20.61 -11.74
N PRO A 8 19.03 -19.90 -11.91
CA PRO A 8 19.33 -18.73 -11.08
C PRO A 8 18.28 -17.62 -11.13
N LEU A 9 17.68 -17.35 -12.31
CA LEU A 9 16.63 -16.33 -12.44
C LEU A 9 15.34 -16.77 -11.77
N HIS A 10 14.97 -18.04 -11.87
CA HIS A 10 13.83 -18.60 -11.16
C HIS A 10 13.99 -18.52 -9.64
N VAL A 11 15.16 -18.90 -9.10
CA VAL A 11 15.42 -18.79 -7.66
C VAL A 11 15.37 -17.33 -7.20
N SER A 12 15.97 -16.42 -7.97
CA SER A 12 15.94 -14.99 -7.66
C SER A 12 14.52 -14.43 -7.67
N TYR A 13 13.70 -14.84 -8.64
CA TYR A 13 12.27 -14.50 -8.72
C TYR A 13 11.50 -14.91 -7.46
N GLU A 14 11.65 -16.16 -7.02
CA GLU A 14 10.98 -16.67 -5.82
C GLU A 14 11.45 -15.94 -4.56
N VAL A 15 12.77 -15.76 -4.39
CA VAL A 15 13.35 -15.06 -3.23
C VAL A 15 12.83 -13.62 -3.14
N LEU A 16 12.85 -12.88 -4.25
CA LEU A 16 12.36 -11.51 -4.31
C LEU A 16 10.85 -11.44 -3.98
N GLY A 17 10.07 -12.39 -4.50
CA GLY A 17 8.64 -12.42 -4.24
C GLY A 17 8.27 -12.72 -2.80
N TRP A 18 8.94 -13.68 -2.16
CA TRP A 18 8.70 -14.00 -0.75
C TRP A 18 9.28 -12.94 0.19
N PHE A 19 10.36 -12.26 -0.20
CA PHE A 19 10.85 -11.09 0.51
C PHE A 19 9.85 -9.94 0.46
N ALA A 20 9.25 -9.66 -0.71
CA ALA A 20 8.20 -8.66 -0.86
C ALA A 20 6.97 -8.98 0.00
N PHE A 21 6.50 -10.23 -0.05
CA PHE A 21 5.45 -10.74 0.84
C PHE A 21 5.78 -10.47 2.30
N SER A 22 6.98 -10.81 2.76
CA SER A 22 7.38 -10.67 4.16
C SER A 22 7.41 -9.21 4.60
N CYS A 23 8.01 -8.33 3.80
CA CYS A 23 8.07 -6.89 4.09
C CYS A 23 6.67 -6.30 4.25
N TRP A 24 5.79 -6.57 3.27
CA TRP A 24 4.44 -6.07 3.33
C TRP A 24 3.64 -6.70 4.46
N SER A 25 3.67 -8.01 4.66
CA SER A 25 2.95 -8.68 5.76
C SER A 25 3.31 -8.11 7.13
N ILE A 26 4.59 -7.89 7.41
CA ILE A 26 5.04 -7.30 8.69
C ILE A 26 4.40 -5.93 8.93
N SER A 27 4.22 -5.12 7.87
CA SER A 27 3.66 -3.76 7.98
C SER A 27 2.19 -3.71 8.45
N PHE A 28 1.41 -4.79 8.30
CA PHE A 28 -0.01 -4.83 8.69
C PHE A 28 -0.19 -5.08 10.20
N TRP A 29 0.72 -5.82 10.83
CA TRP A 29 0.57 -6.28 12.21
C TRP A 29 0.58 -5.18 13.28
N PRO A 30 1.42 -4.12 13.21
CA PRO A 30 1.47 -3.10 14.25
C PRO A 30 0.11 -2.50 14.58
N GLN A 31 -0.71 -2.19 13.58
CA GLN A 31 -2.03 -1.60 13.79
C GLN A 31 -3.01 -2.59 14.45
N VAL A 32 -3.02 -3.84 13.98
CA VAL A 32 -3.90 -4.89 14.54
C VAL A 32 -3.56 -5.16 16.00
N ILE A 33 -2.28 -5.23 16.33
CA ILE A 33 -1.80 -5.43 17.71
C ILE A 33 -2.13 -4.21 18.57
N LEU A 34 -1.94 -2.99 18.05
CA LEU A 34 -2.22 -1.76 18.78
C LEU A 34 -3.70 -1.65 19.16
N ASN A 35 -4.59 -1.91 18.20
CA ASN A 35 -6.04 -1.93 18.42
C ASN A 35 -6.41 -2.97 19.49
N PHE A 36 -5.82 -4.18 19.41
CA PHE A 36 -6.07 -5.24 20.37
C PHE A 36 -5.60 -4.88 21.78
N ARG A 37 -4.43 -4.24 21.93
CA ARG A 37 -3.87 -3.83 23.22
C ARG A 37 -4.65 -2.68 23.85
N ARG A 38 -5.01 -1.67 23.05
CA ARG A 38 -5.75 -0.49 23.53
C ARG A 38 -7.24 -0.76 23.76
N LYS A 39 -7.80 -1.81 23.13
CA LYS A 39 -9.26 -2.07 23.06
C LYS A 39 -10.03 -0.84 22.57
N SER A 40 -9.38 -0.02 21.76
CA SER A 40 -9.87 1.23 21.20
C SER A 40 -9.26 1.41 19.82
N VAL A 41 -10.09 1.84 18.87
CA VAL A 41 -9.68 2.21 17.50
C VAL A 41 -9.66 3.73 17.33
N VAL A 42 -9.73 4.49 18.43
CA VAL A 42 -9.66 5.95 18.37
C VAL A 42 -8.30 6.39 17.80
N GLY A 43 -8.37 7.16 16.71
CA GLY A 43 -7.23 7.64 15.92
C GLY A 43 -6.98 6.83 14.64
N LEU A 44 -7.61 5.66 14.47
CA LEU A 44 -7.60 4.94 13.20
C LEU A 44 -8.56 5.61 12.21
N ASN A 45 -8.10 5.82 10.97
CA ASN A 45 -8.95 6.37 9.93
C ASN A 45 -9.82 5.24 9.32
N PHE A 46 -11.13 5.27 9.54
CA PHE A 46 -12.03 4.21 9.06
C PHE A 46 -12.15 4.19 7.54
N ASP A 47 -12.08 5.35 6.88
CA ASP A 47 -12.07 5.45 5.42
C ASP A 47 -10.88 4.69 4.84
N PHE A 48 -9.71 4.86 5.45
CA PHE A 48 -8.50 4.14 5.06
C PHE A 48 -8.68 2.62 5.12
N VAL A 49 -9.31 2.11 6.18
CA VAL A 49 -9.51 0.67 6.34
C VAL A 49 -10.51 0.11 5.31
N VAL A 50 -11.64 0.78 5.06
CA VAL A 50 -12.63 0.30 4.08
C VAL A 50 -12.16 0.42 2.63
N LEU A 51 -11.39 1.47 2.31
CA LEU A 51 -10.78 1.64 0.98
C LEU A 51 -9.68 0.58 0.77
N ASN A 52 -8.86 0.28 1.79
CA ASN A 52 -7.88 -0.80 1.70
C ASN A 52 -8.54 -2.17 1.56
N LEU A 53 -9.66 -2.44 2.24
CA LEU A 53 -10.37 -3.70 2.05
C LEU A 53 -10.78 -3.85 0.58
N THR A 54 -11.37 -2.82 -0.02
CA THR A 54 -11.77 -2.86 -1.42
C THR A 54 -10.57 -3.05 -2.35
N LYS A 55 -9.49 -2.30 -2.15
CA LYS A 55 -8.23 -2.45 -2.88
C LYS A 55 -7.72 -3.90 -2.81
N HIS A 56 -7.56 -4.45 -1.60
CA HIS A 56 -6.99 -5.77 -1.39
C HIS A 56 -7.89 -6.90 -1.88
N THR A 57 -9.21 -6.74 -1.77
CA THR A 57 -10.17 -7.71 -2.34
C THR A 57 -10.10 -7.71 -3.87
N CYS A 58 -10.04 -6.55 -4.52
CA CYS A 58 -9.84 -6.48 -5.98
C CYS A 58 -8.53 -7.16 -6.40
N TYR A 59 -7.46 -6.94 -5.63
CA TYR A 59 -6.16 -7.57 -5.89
C TYR A 59 -6.20 -9.09 -5.72
N LEU A 60 -6.87 -9.57 -4.67
CA LEU A 60 -7.06 -10.99 -4.43
C LEU A 60 -7.89 -11.64 -5.54
N ILE A 61 -8.97 -10.99 -5.98
CA ILE A 61 -9.79 -11.48 -7.10
C ILE A 61 -8.92 -11.61 -8.35
N TYR A 62 -8.11 -10.61 -8.68
CA TYR A 62 -7.18 -10.66 -9.81
C TYR A 62 -6.19 -11.82 -9.68
N ASN A 63 -5.43 -11.86 -8.59
CA ASN A 63 -4.36 -12.84 -8.40
C ASN A 63 -4.91 -14.27 -8.33
N ALA A 64 -5.92 -14.53 -7.50
CA ALA A 64 -6.48 -15.87 -7.35
C ALA A 64 -7.14 -16.35 -8.66
N SER A 65 -7.88 -15.48 -9.35
CA SER A 65 -8.56 -15.87 -10.59
C SER A 65 -7.56 -16.17 -11.71
N LEU A 66 -6.54 -15.32 -11.91
CA LEU A 66 -5.53 -15.54 -12.95
C LEU A 66 -4.58 -16.71 -12.59
N TYR A 67 -4.32 -16.94 -11.30
CA TYR A 67 -3.46 -18.03 -10.84
C TYR A 67 -4.14 -19.41 -10.89
N PHE A 68 -5.43 -19.53 -10.54
CA PHE A 68 -6.11 -20.83 -10.45
C PHE A 68 -7.00 -21.17 -11.65
N SER A 69 -7.57 -20.19 -12.35
CA SER A 69 -8.54 -20.46 -13.43
C SER A 69 -7.88 -20.74 -14.77
N SER A 70 -7.98 -21.98 -15.24
CA SER A 70 -7.49 -22.37 -16.56
C SER A 70 -8.17 -21.61 -17.71
N ILE A 71 -9.45 -21.22 -17.55
CA ILE A 71 -10.19 -20.42 -18.54
C ILE A 71 -9.54 -19.04 -18.70
N ILE A 72 -9.21 -18.38 -17.59
CA ILE A 72 -8.63 -17.04 -17.61
C ILE A 72 -7.19 -17.09 -18.10
N GLN A 73 -6.43 -18.11 -17.69
CA GLN A 73 -5.08 -18.34 -18.21
C GLN A 73 -5.07 -18.57 -19.73
N LYS A 74 -6.07 -19.29 -20.25
CA LYS A 74 -6.24 -19.45 -21.69
C LYS A 74 -6.50 -18.10 -22.36
N GLN A 75 -7.45 -17.31 -21.85
CA GLN A 75 -7.72 -15.96 -22.38
C GLN A 75 -6.50 -15.04 -22.35
N TYR A 76 -5.68 -15.16 -21.31
CA TYR A 76 -4.43 -14.44 -21.20
C TYR A 76 -3.46 -14.82 -22.31
N ARG A 77 -3.25 -16.12 -22.53
CA ARG A 77 -2.37 -16.63 -23.60
C ARG A 77 -2.90 -16.35 -25.00
N ASP A 78 -4.23 -16.35 -25.18
CA ASP A 78 -4.86 -15.97 -26.44
C ASP A 78 -4.62 -14.49 -26.75
N LYS A 79 -4.56 -13.62 -25.73
CA LYS A 79 -4.31 -12.19 -25.88
C LYS A 79 -2.83 -11.84 -26.05
N TYR A 80 -1.94 -12.45 -25.26
CA TYR A 80 -0.54 -12.02 -25.15
C TYR A 80 0.47 -12.99 -25.76
N GLY A 81 0.06 -14.22 -26.07
CA GLY A 81 0.90 -15.24 -26.71
C GLY A 81 0.90 -16.57 -25.95
N GLN A 82 0.85 -17.67 -26.68
CA GLN A 82 0.80 -19.03 -26.10
C GLN A 82 2.08 -19.46 -25.38
N LYS A 83 3.20 -18.81 -25.69
CA LYS A 83 4.49 -19.03 -25.03
C LYS A 83 4.64 -18.18 -23.76
N GLU A 84 3.75 -17.24 -23.49
CA GLU A 84 3.89 -16.37 -22.34
C GLU A 84 3.53 -17.08 -21.03
N MET A 85 4.27 -16.75 -19.98
CA MET A 85 4.01 -17.27 -18.63
C MET A 85 2.93 -16.42 -17.99
N ILE A 86 2.16 -17.04 -17.10
CA ILE A 86 1.14 -16.32 -16.35
C ILE A 86 1.86 -15.36 -15.38
N PRO A 87 1.55 -14.06 -15.39
CA PRO A 87 2.33 -13.03 -14.70
C PRO A 87 1.91 -12.89 -13.23
N VAL A 88 1.54 -14.00 -12.58
CA VAL A 88 1.09 -14.06 -11.18
C VAL A 88 1.78 -15.22 -10.50
N ALA A 89 2.42 -14.95 -9.38
CA ALA A 89 3.11 -15.94 -8.57
C ALA A 89 2.32 -16.33 -7.32
N ALA A 90 2.77 -17.41 -6.66
CA ALA A 90 2.18 -17.86 -5.40
C ALA A 90 2.28 -16.80 -4.29
N ASN A 91 3.38 -16.04 -4.23
CA ASN A 91 3.56 -14.97 -3.24
C ASN A 91 2.56 -13.82 -3.44
N ASP A 92 2.13 -13.54 -4.67
CA ASP A 92 1.10 -12.52 -4.96
C ASP A 92 -0.26 -12.93 -4.38
N VAL A 93 -0.64 -14.20 -4.57
CA VAL A 93 -1.86 -14.78 -4.00
C VAL A 93 -1.78 -14.79 -2.48
N ALA A 94 -0.68 -15.29 -1.91
CA ALA A 94 -0.47 -15.34 -0.46
C ALA A 94 -0.56 -13.95 0.18
N PHE A 95 0.10 -12.95 -0.42
CA PHE A 95 0.06 -11.57 0.06
C PHE A 95 -1.36 -11.00 0.02
N SER A 96 -2.06 -11.15 -1.11
CA SER A 96 -3.41 -10.61 -1.27
C SER A 96 -4.42 -11.25 -0.31
N VAL A 97 -4.33 -12.56 -0.06
CA VAL A 97 -5.12 -13.24 0.99
C VAL A 97 -4.81 -12.66 2.36
N HIS A 98 -3.53 -12.57 2.73
CA HIS A 98 -3.09 -12.04 4.02
C HIS A 98 -3.59 -10.61 4.24
N ALA A 99 -3.47 -9.74 3.23
CA ALA A 99 -3.90 -8.35 3.30
C ALA A 99 -5.41 -8.22 3.50
N VAL A 100 -6.22 -9.01 2.79
CA VAL A 100 -7.69 -9.05 2.99
C VAL A 100 -8.02 -9.50 4.40
N LEU A 101 -7.39 -10.57 4.90
CA LEU A 101 -7.64 -11.10 6.24
C LEU A 101 -7.31 -10.09 7.34
N LEU A 102 -6.13 -9.48 7.30
CA LEU A 102 -5.68 -8.50 8.31
C LEU A 102 -6.54 -7.21 8.26
N THR A 103 -6.98 -6.81 7.08
CA THR A 103 -7.90 -5.68 6.93
C THR A 103 -9.30 -6.02 7.45
N ALA A 104 -9.80 -7.23 7.20
CA ALA A 104 -11.07 -7.71 7.75
C ALA A 104 -11.03 -7.80 9.29
N ILE A 105 -9.92 -8.27 9.86
CA ILE A 105 -9.68 -8.23 11.31
C ILE A 105 -9.73 -6.79 11.82
N SER A 106 -9.09 -5.85 11.11
CA SER A 106 -9.12 -4.42 11.49
C SER A 106 -10.55 -3.85 11.45
N LEU A 107 -11.37 -4.22 10.47
CA LEU A 107 -12.79 -3.84 10.42
C LEU A 107 -13.61 -4.47 11.54
N PHE A 108 -13.34 -5.73 11.85
CA PHE A 108 -13.95 -6.39 13.00
C PHE A 108 -13.60 -5.66 14.30
N GLN A 109 -12.33 -5.26 14.49
CA GLN A 109 -11.91 -4.44 15.63
C GLN A 109 -12.65 -3.09 15.67
N ILE A 110 -12.87 -2.43 14.53
CA ILE A 110 -13.66 -1.18 14.45
C ILE A 110 -15.12 -1.41 14.88
N ALA A 111 -15.68 -2.59 14.64
CA ALA A 111 -17.05 -2.92 15.02
C ALA A 111 -17.20 -3.19 16.53
N ILE A 112 -16.17 -3.74 17.19
CA ILE A 112 -16.26 -4.20 18.60
C ILE A 112 -15.60 -3.27 19.63
N TYR A 113 -14.62 -2.47 19.25
CA TYR A 113 -13.85 -1.62 20.17
C TYR A 113 -14.38 -0.19 20.22
N ASP A 114 -13.95 0.57 21.22
CA ASP A 114 -14.30 1.98 21.33
C ASP A 114 -13.79 2.76 20.11
N ARG A 115 -14.72 3.43 19.43
CA ARG A 115 -14.51 4.22 18.21
C ARG A 115 -14.74 5.71 18.43
N GLY A 116 -15.12 6.12 19.64
CA GLY A 116 -15.55 7.48 19.94
C GLY A 116 -16.65 7.95 18.97
N SER A 117 -16.50 9.15 18.42
CA SER A 117 -17.43 9.75 17.45
C SER A 117 -17.04 9.53 15.98
N GLN A 118 -15.96 8.79 15.70
CA GLN A 118 -15.46 8.59 14.34
C GLN A 118 -16.45 7.73 13.52
N LYS A 119 -16.66 8.12 12.26
CA LYS A 119 -17.52 7.44 11.29
C LYS A 119 -16.83 7.39 9.94
N ILE A 120 -17.24 6.44 9.10
CA ILE A 120 -16.85 6.43 7.69
C ILE A 120 -17.47 7.66 7.01
N SER A 121 -16.66 8.39 6.24
CA SER A 121 -17.11 9.58 5.55
C SER A 121 -18.07 9.26 4.41
N LYS A 122 -18.99 10.18 4.13
CA LYS A 122 -19.91 10.07 2.99
C LYS A 122 -19.16 9.98 1.66
N ILE A 123 -17.98 10.61 1.57
CA ILE A 123 -17.11 10.57 0.39
C ILE A 123 -16.57 9.15 0.21
N ALA A 124 -16.02 8.53 1.25
CA ALA A 124 -15.55 7.15 1.20
C ALA A 124 -16.68 6.19 0.82
N CYS A 125 -17.87 6.33 1.43
CA CYS A 125 -19.04 5.55 1.04
C CYS A 125 -19.40 5.74 -0.44
N GLY A 126 -19.38 6.98 -0.96
CA GLY A 126 -19.64 7.27 -2.37
C GLY A 126 -18.62 6.60 -3.30
N ILE A 127 -17.33 6.67 -2.96
CA ILE A 127 -16.25 5.99 -3.71
C ILE A 127 -16.46 4.49 -3.75
N LEU A 128 -16.82 3.88 -2.61
CA LEU A 128 -17.10 2.45 -2.52
C LEU A 128 -18.31 2.04 -3.33
N LEU A 129 -19.41 2.81 -3.26
CA LEU A 129 -20.61 2.56 -4.05
C LEU A 129 -20.34 2.60 -5.55
N VAL A 130 -19.58 3.59 -6.02
CA VAL A 130 -19.18 3.69 -7.43
C VAL A 130 -18.29 2.50 -7.82
N ALA A 131 -17.26 2.20 -7.03
CA ALA A 131 -16.32 1.12 -7.35
C ALA A 131 -17.01 -0.25 -7.43
N TRP A 132 -17.79 -0.61 -6.41
CA TRP A 132 -18.49 -1.89 -6.38
C TRP A 132 -19.69 -1.93 -7.33
N GLY A 133 -20.35 -0.79 -7.58
CA GLY A 133 -21.38 -0.66 -8.61
C GLY A 133 -20.82 -0.91 -10.01
N THR A 134 -19.69 -0.31 -10.36
CA THR A 134 -18.98 -0.58 -11.61
C THR A 134 -18.57 -2.05 -11.71
N ALA A 135 -17.98 -2.61 -10.65
CA ALA A 135 -17.59 -4.02 -10.63
C ALA A 135 -18.79 -4.96 -10.85
N ALA A 136 -19.93 -4.68 -10.23
CA ALA A 136 -21.16 -5.46 -10.40
C ALA A 136 -21.70 -5.39 -11.83
N VAL A 137 -21.79 -4.20 -12.43
CA VAL A 137 -22.22 -4.04 -13.83
C VAL A 137 -21.28 -4.79 -14.78
N CYS A 138 -19.96 -4.61 -14.63
CA CYS A 138 -18.97 -5.30 -15.44
C CYS A 138 -19.01 -6.83 -15.24
N PHE A 139 -19.33 -7.31 -14.04
CA PHE A 139 -19.51 -8.74 -13.77
C PHE A 139 -20.67 -9.32 -14.60
N PHE A 140 -21.84 -8.67 -14.61
CA PHE A 140 -22.98 -9.15 -15.40
C PHE A 140 -22.71 -9.10 -16.92
N VAL A 141 -22.03 -8.05 -17.41
CA VAL A 141 -21.59 -7.98 -18.81
C VAL A 141 -20.63 -9.12 -19.17
N THR A 142 -19.72 -9.45 -18.25
CA THR A 142 -18.76 -10.54 -18.42
C THR A 142 -19.41 -11.90 -18.34
N LEU A 143 -20.40 -12.06 -17.47
CA LEU A 143 -21.17 -13.29 -17.33
C LEU A 143 -21.86 -13.65 -18.65
N HIS A 144 -22.35 -12.65 -19.39
CA HIS A 144 -22.95 -12.84 -20.71
C HIS A 144 -21.92 -13.11 -21.82
N ASN A 145 -20.83 -12.35 -21.87
CA ASN A 145 -19.87 -12.40 -22.99
C ASN A 145 -18.65 -13.30 -22.75
N HIS A 146 -18.53 -13.90 -21.57
CA HIS A 146 -17.42 -14.75 -21.11
C HIS A 146 -16.02 -14.10 -21.12
N HIS A 147 -15.89 -12.78 -21.19
CA HIS A 147 -14.60 -12.06 -21.21
C HIS A 147 -13.99 -11.84 -19.80
N TRP A 148 -13.67 -12.93 -19.09
CA TRP A 148 -13.19 -12.88 -17.70
C TRP A 148 -11.89 -12.09 -17.49
N LEU A 149 -10.93 -12.19 -18.41
CA LEU A 149 -9.68 -11.41 -18.31
C LEU A 149 -9.91 -9.89 -18.38
N TRP A 150 -10.93 -9.45 -19.11
CA TRP A 150 -11.32 -8.04 -19.16
C TRP A 150 -11.88 -7.58 -17.81
N LEU A 151 -12.73 -8.39 -17.17
CA LEU A 151 -13.23 -8.11 -15.83
C LEU A 151 -12.09 -7.98 -14.80
N LEU A 152 -11.07 -8.84 -14.88
CA LEU A 152 -9.88 -8.73 -14.03
C LEU A 152 -9.13 -7.40 -14.24
N SER A 153 -9.15 -6.86 -15.45
CA SER A 153 -8.57 -5.54 -15.74
C SER A 153 -9.37 -4.41 -15.08
N ILE A 154 -10.70 -4.55 -14.93
CA ILE A 154 -11.54 -3.61 -14.16
C ILE A 154 -11.17 -3.63 -12.68
N PHE A 155 -11.06 -4.82 -12.06
CA PHE A 155 -10.64 -4.94 -10.66
C PHE A 155 -9.25 -4.34 -10.41
N THR A 156 -8.33 -4.56 -11.35
CA THR A 156 -7.01 -3.93 -11.36
C THR A 156 -7.11 -2.40 -11.38
N GLY A 157 -7.95 -1.84 -12.24
CA GLY A 157 -8.16 -0.40 -12.32
C GLY A 157 -8.68 0.18 -11.00
N ILE A 158 -9.69 -0.46 -10.40
CA ILE A 158 -10.24 -0.07 -9.09
C ILE A 158 -9.13 -0.05 -8.03
N GLN A 159 -8.34 -1.12 -7.94
CA GLN A 159 -7.23 -1.21 -6.98
C GLN A 159 -6.21 -0.07 -7.13
N VAL A 160 -5.79 0.25 -8.36
CA VAL A 160 -4.82 1.33 -8.61
C VAL A 160 -5.43 2.68 -8.21
N CYS A 161 -6.67 2.95 -8.60
CA CYS A 161 -7.40 4.16 -8.21
C CYS A 161 -7.49 4.31 -6.69
N MET A 162 -7.85 3.25 -5.96
CA MET A 162 -7.92 3.25 -4.50
C MET A 162 -6.56 3.58 -3.86
N THR A 163 -5.48 3.11 -4.46
CA THR A 163 -4.12 3.38 -3.97
C THR A 163 -3.75 4.86 -4.11
N VAL A 164 -4.06 5.47 -5.25
CA VAL A 164 -3.81 6.90 -5.49
C VAL A 164 -4.64 7.79 -4.55
N ILE A 165 -5.94 7.49 -4.41
CA ILE A 165 -6.87 8.20 -3.52
C ILE A 165 -6.35 8.20 -2.08
N LYS A 166 -5.69 7.12 -1.65
CA LYS A 166 -5.17 6.95 -0.29
C LYS A 166 -3.92 7.77 -0.01
N TYR A 167 -2.97 7.79 -0.95
CA TYR A 167 -1.66 8.42 -0.71
C TYR A 167 -1.68 9.94 -0.84
N ILE A 168 -2.50 10.50 -1.75
CA ILE A 168 -2.55 11.96 -1.98
C ILE A 168 -2.91 12.75 -0.71
N PRO A 169 -3.97 12.43 0.04
CA PRO A 169 -4.34 13.18 1.24
C PRO A 169 -3.22 13.18 2.30
N GLN A 170 -2.51 12.06 2.44
CA GLN A 170 -1.40 11.95 3.38
C GLN A 170 -0.23 12.85 2.97
N ALA A 171 0.14 12.84 1.69
CA ALA A 171 1.20 13.68 1.15
C ALA A 171 0.90 15.17 1.33
N VAL A 172 -0.34 15.56 1.08
CA VAL A 172 -0.84 16.94 1.28
C VAL A 172 -0.86 17.30 2.76
N MET A 173 -1.32 16.42 3.64
CA MET A 173 -1.37 16.67 5.08
C MET A 173 0.02 16.88 5.67
N ASN A 174 1.00 16.06 5.28
CA ASN A 174 2.40 16.24 5.68
C ASN A 174 2.95 17.59 5.19
N TYR A 175 2.60 18.00 3.96
CA TYR A 175 2.99 19.29 3.41
C TYR A 175 2.37 20.48 4.14
N ILE A 176 1.09 20.39 4.54
CA ILE A 176 0.39 21.46 5.26
C ILE A 176 0.91 21.57 6.70
N ARG A 177 1.06 20.44 7.40
CA ARG A 177 1.51 20.41 8.81
C ARG A 177 3.01 20.68 8.96
N LYS A 178 3.77 20.59 7.86
CA LYS A 178 5.24 20.64 7.85
C LYS A 178 5.87 19.67 8.86
N SER A 179 5.18 18.56 9.13
CA SER A 179 5.51 17.54 10.12
C SER A 179 5.08 16.19 9.57
N THR A 180 5.84 15.17 9.95
CA THR A 180 5.51 13.76 9.72
C THR A 180 5.30 13.04 11.04
N ASP A 181 4.99 13.76 12.12
CA ASP A 181 4.69 13.18 13.42
C ASP A 181 3.31 12.50 13.40
N GLY A 182 3.21 11.32 14.03
CA GLY A 182 1.96 10.57 14.13
C GLY A 182 1.82 9.38 13.17
N TRP A 183 2.87 9.05 12.41
CA TRP A 183 2.91 7.84 11.60
C TRP A 183 4.27 7.12 11.68
N SER A 184 4.28 5.81 11.43
CA SER A 184 5.50 5.00 11.48
C SER A 184 6.23 5.06 10.14
N ILE A 185 7.40 5.70 10.12
CA ILE A 185 8.28 5.71 8.94
C ILE A 185 8.76 4.29 8.57
N VAL A 186 8.85 3.39 9.55
CA VAL A 186 9.23 1.98 9.32
C VAL A 186 8.25 1.29 8.39
N ASN A 187 6.95 1.60 8.47
CA ASN A 187 5.96 1.02 7.57
C ASN A 187 6.21 1.43 6.11
N ILE A 188 6.68 2.67 5.89
CA ILE A 188 7.01 3.19 4.56
C ILE A 188 8.28 2.58 4.02
N LEU A 189 9.29 2.37 4.86
CA LEU A 189 10.51 1.66 4.48
C LEU A 189 10.23 0.21 4.08
N LEU A 190 9.32 -0.46 4.81
CA LEU A 190 8.86 -1.81 4.46
C LEU A 190 8.02 -1.83 3.17
N ASP A 191 7.13 -0.85 2.97
CA ASP A 191 6.33 -0.73 1.74
C ASP A 191 7.24 -0.50 0.52
N PHE A 192 8.22 0.41 0.65
CA PHE A 192 9.23 0.66 -0.36
C PHE A 192 10.05 -0.58 -0.70
N SER A 193 10.57 -1.26 0.33
CA SER A 193 11.39 -2.48 0.15
C SER A 193 10.59 -3.58 -0.54
N GLY A 194 9.33 -3.77 -0.14
CA GLY A 194 8.41 -4.70 -0.79
C GLY A 194 8.10 -4.31 -2.24
N GLY A 195 7.86 -3.02 -2.50
CA GLY A 195 7.60 -2.48 -3.83
C GLY A 195 8.77 -2.66 -4.80
N VAL A 196 9.99 -2.36 -4.35
CA VAL A 196 11.21 -2.56 -5.14
C VAL A 196 11.45 -4.04 -5.42
N ALA A 197 11.34 -4.91 -4.41
CA ALA A 197 11.51 -6.35 -4.59
C ALA A 197 10.45 -6.94 -5.52
N ASN A 198 9.21 -6.49 -5.43
CA ASN A 198 8.12 -6.91 -6.30
C ASN A 198 8.33 -6.49 -7.76
N TYR A 199 8.85 -5.28 -7.99
CA TYR A 199 9.24 -4.82 -9.33
C TYR A 199 10.43 -5.63 -9.86
N ALA A 200 11.44 -5.89 -9.03
CA ALA A 200 12.59 -6.71 -9.39
C ALA A 200 12.18 -8.16 -9.71
N GLN A 201 11.22 -8.74 -8.98
CA GLN A 201 10.63 -10.04 -9.30
C GLN A 201 10.05 -10.02 -10.73
N MET A 202 9.28 -8.99 -11.08
CA MET A 202 8.75 -8.88 -12.45
C MET A 202 9.86 -8.77 -13.50
N ALA A 203 10.95 -8.05 -13.21
CA ALA A 203 12.10 -7.93 -14.08
C ALA A 203 12.81 -9.29 -14.30
N MET A 204 12.99 -10.10 -13.24
CA MET A 204 13.64 -11.41 -13.36
C MET A 204 12.90 -12.33 -14.35
N GLN A 205 11.56 -12.37 -14.27
CA GLN A 205 10.76 -13.16 -15.22
C GLN A 205 10.88 -12.60 -16.64
N SER A 206 10.82 -11.28 -16.82
CA SER A 206 10.97 -10.70 -18.16
C SER A 206 12.33 -10.94 -18.79
N PHE A 207 13.41 -10.93 -17.99
CA PHE A 207 14.74 -11.28 -18.47
C PHE A 207 14.86 -12.75 -18.86
N ASP A 208 14.29 -13.67 -18.06
CA ASP A 208 14.29 -15.10 -18.39
C ASP A 208 13.53 -15.41 -19.68
N GLN A 209 12.40 -14.74 -19.89
CA GLN A 209 11.54 -14.96 -21.05
C GLN A 209 11.98 -14.18 -22.30
N GLY A 210 12.88 -13.21 -22.16
CA GLY A 210 13.19 -12.26 -23.23
C GLY A 210 11.96 -11.45 -23.68
N SER A 211 10.97 -11.28 -22.81
CA SER A 211 9.66 -10.70 -23.12
C SER A 211 9.20 -9.74 -22.02
N TRP A 212 8.70 -8.58 -22.43
CA TRP A 212 8.13 -7.57 -21.53
C TRP A 212 6.63 -7.78 -21.26
N VAL A 213 6.03 -8.87 -21.78
CA VAL A 213 4.61 -9.21 -21.57
C VAL A 213 4.26 -9.28 -20.08
N ASN A 214 5.18 -9.72 -19.22
CA ASN A 214 4.94 -9.73 -17.79
C ASN A 214 4.55 -8.33 -17.24
N PHE A 215 5.17 -7.26 -17.74
CA PHE A 215 4.92 -5.89 -17.28
C PHE A 215 3.57 -5.35 -17.71
N TYR A 216 3.22 -5.45 -18.99
CA TYR A 216 1.94 -4.91 -19.49
C TYR A 216 0.77 -5.91 -19.35
N GLY A 217 1.05 -7.21 -19.34
CA GLY A 217 0.08 -8.27 -19.06
C GLY A 217 -0.37 -8.28 -17.60
N ASN A 218 0.47 -7.81 -16.68
CA ASN A 218 0.09 -7.48 -15.29
C ASN A 218 0.34 -6.00 -14.98
N ILE A 219 -0.30 -5.14 -15.77
CA ILE A 219 -0.20 -3.68 -15.61
C ILE A 219 -0.65 -3.21 -14.22
N GLY A 220 -1.51 -3.98 -13.55
CA GLY A 220 -1.94 -3.70 -12.18
C GLY A 220 -0.83 -3.78 -11.17
N LYS A 221 -0.08 -4.89 -11.17
CA LYS A 221 1.08 -5.08 -10.31
C LYS A 221 2.17 -4.05 -10.61
N LEU A 222 2.40 -3.75 -11.89
CA LEU A 222 3.31 -2.70 -12.33
C LEU A 222 2.91 -1.33 -11.76
N LEU A 223 1.71 -0.84 -12.07
CA LEU A 223 1.22 0.47 -11.63
C LEU A 223 1.17 0.56 -10.10
N LEU A 224 0.74 -0.51 -9.43
CA LEU A 224 0.73 -0.55 -7.97
C LEU A 224 2.14 -0.35 -7.40
N SER A 225 3.13 -1.10 -7.91
CA SER A 225 4.52 -0.98 -7.44
C SER A 225 5.10 0.41 -7.71
N LEU A 226 4.87 0.98 -8.90
CA LEU A 226 5.38 2.30 -9.27
C LEU A 226 4.76 3.42 -8.45
N VAL A 227 3.43 3.40 -8.28
CA VAL A 227 2.72 4.40 -7.47
C VAL A 227 3.17 4.30 -6.02
N SER A 228 3.31 3.08 -5.48
CA SER A 228 3.80 2.88 -4.10
C SER A 228 5.20 3.45 -3.92
N VAL A 229 6.15 3.00 -4.74
CA VAL A 229 7.56 3.44 -4.68
C VAL A 229 7.67 4.96 -4.82
N PHE A 230 6.91 5.57 -5.73
CA PHE A 230 6.87 7.03 -5.90
C PHE A 230 6.43 7.74 -4.61
N PHE A 231 5.29 7.33 -4.02
CA PHE A 231 4.79 7.95 -2.80
C PHE A 231 5.70 7.66 -1.60
N ASP A 232 6.29 6.47 -1.52
CA ASP A 232 7.22 6.12 -0.45
C ASP A 232 8.48 7.00 -0.51
N ILE A 233 9.03 7.24 -1.71
CA ILE A 233 10.13 8.20 -1.90
C ILE A 233 9.70 9.60 -1.47
N LEU A 234 8.52 10.06 -1.89
CA LEU A 234 7.99 11.36 -1.50
C LEU A 234 7.91 11.47 0.03
N PHE A 235 7.41 10.44 0.69
CA PHE A 235 7.27 10.39 2.14
C PHE A 235 8.61 10.33 2.88
N MET A 236 9.57 9.55 2.37
CA MET A 236 10.94 9.53 2.89
C MET A 236 11.60 10.91 2.76
N CYS A 237 11.42 11.58 1.62
CA CYS A 237 11.89 12.96 1.42
C CYS A 237 11.20 13.94 2.41
N GLN A 238 9.89 13.82 2.62
CA GLN A 238 9.18 14.63 3.60
C GLN A 238 9.71 14.41 5.02
N HIS A 239 10.00 13.16 5.41
CA HIS A 239 10.42 12.82 6.77
C HIS A 239 11.89 13.15 7.05
N TYR A 240 12.81 12.75 6.17
CA TYR A 240 14.25 12.86 6.42
C TYR A 240 14.86 14.17 5.90
N VAL A 241 14.32 14.75 4.83
CA VAL A 241 14.92 15.92 4.17
C VAL A 241 14.18 17.21 4.51
N LEU A 242 12.85 17.24 4.31
CA LEU A 242 12.06 18.48 4.45
C LEU A 242 11.67 18.79 5.89
N TYR A 243 11.22 17.79 6.65
CA TYR A 243 10.67 17.97 7.99
C TYR A 243 11.39 17.13 9.07
N PRO A 244 12.74 17.17 9.16
CA PRO A 244 13.48 16.39 10.14
C PRO A 244 13.23 16.90 11.57
N ALA A 245 12.98 15.97 12.50
CA ALA A 245 12.68 16.27 13.90
C ALA A 245 13.78 17.10 14.61
N ASN A 246 15.04 16.97 14.18
CA ASN A 246 16.16 17.69 14.79
C ASN A 246 16.20 19.19 14.46
N LYS A 247 15.69 19.65 13.31
CA LYS A 247 15.62 21.09 13.00
C LYS A 247 14.68 21.82 13.96
N ARG A 248 13.57 21.20 14.35
CA ARG A 248 12.61 21.78 15.30
C ARG A 248 13.14 21.91 16.72
N LYS A 249 13.92 20.95 17.21
CA LYS A 249 14.55 21.07 18.55
C LYS A 249 15.53 22.24 18.62
N SER A 250 16.19 22.56 17.51
CA SER A 250 17.10 23.70 17.42
C SER A 250 16.38 25.05 17.30
N GLU A 251 15.18 25.09 16.71
CA GLU A 251 14.35 26.31 16.61
C GLU A 251 13.50 26.57 17.85
N ALA A 252 13.18 25.53 18.64
CA ALA A 252 12.33 25.62 19.83
C ALA A 252 13.08 25.83 21.15
N SER A 253 14.42 25.93 21.15
CA SER A 253 15.20 26.43 22.29
C SER A 253 15.52 27.90 22.05
N PRO A 254 14.85 28.86 22.71
CA PRO A 254 15.44 30.16 22.91
C PRO A 254 16.67 29.96 23.80
N GLU A 255 17.81 30.55 23.43
CA GLU A 255 18.95 30.72 24.35
C GLU A 255 18.44 31.24 25.70
N PRO A 256 18.90 30.70 26.84
CA PRO A 256 18.63 31.35 28.11
C PRO A 256 19.38 32.68 28.11
N ASP A 257 18.62 33.77 28.14
CA ASP A 257 19.11 35.13 28.33
C ASP A 257 20.19 35.14 29.42
N ASN A 258 21.36 35.63 29.03
CA ASN A 258 22.48 35.90 29.91
C ASN A 258 22.12 37.12 30.78
N ALA A 259 21.24 36.93 31.77
CA ALA A 259 20.94 37.92 32.79
C ALA A 259 22.14 38.04 33.74
N LYS A 260 23.15 38.80 33.31
CA LYS A 260 24.11 39.40 34.24
C LYS A 260 23.41 40.54 34.97
N SER A 261 22.98 40.21 36.18
CA SER A 261 22.63 41.10 37.27
C SER A 261 23.63 42.26 37.40
N PHE A 262 23.13 43.48 37.27
CA PHE A 262 23.79 44.68 37.79
C PHE A 262 22.73 45.60 38.41
N GLU A 263 22.08 45.12 39.47
CA GLU A 263 21.39 46.01 40.40
C GLU A 263 22.33 46.34 41.56
N ARG A 264 22.65 47.63 41.68
CA ARG A 264 23.38 48.23 42.80
C ARG A 264 22.50 48.19 44.05
N PRO A 265 23.04 47.90 45.25
CA PRO A 265 22.36 48.26 46.47
C PRO A 265 22.65 49.74 46.80
N CYS A 266 21.62 50.58 46.69
CA CYS A 266 21.54 51.79 47.48
C CYS A 266 21.44 51.37 48.95
N SER A 267 22.47 51.67 49.74
CA SER A 267 22.36 51.73 51.20
C SER A 267 22.71 53.14 51.64
N VAL A 268 21.72 53.78 52.24
CA VAL A 268 21.81 55.00 53.03
C VAL A 268 22.49 54.62 54.34
N ASN A 269 23.50 55.37 54.79
CA ASN A 269 23.63 55.85 56.18
C ASN A 269 24.89 56.72 56.39
N VAL A 270 24.64 57.86 57.05
CA VAL A 270 25.51 58.91 57.63
C VAL A 270 26.09 59.95 56.66
#